data_AF-A0A7K6GQL2-F1
#
_entry.id   AF-A0A7K6GQL2-F1
#
_cell.length_a   1.000
_cell.length_b   1.000
_cell.length_c   1.000
_cell.angle_alpha   90.00
_cell.angle_beta   90.00
_cell.angle_gamma   90.00
#
_symmetry.space_group_name_H-M   'P 1'
#
loop_
_entity.id
_entity.type
_entity.pdbx_description
1 polymer ?
#
loop_
_entity_poly.entity_id
_entity_poly.type
_entity_poly.pdbx_seq_one_letter_code
_entity_poly.pdbx_strand_id
1 'polypeptide(L)'
;SCPGKMLLRTDLQYHTDSLLEDANGNQPERKSYNPWGLHCHRQHLNRMSSKLNENKLHQFLLLENVVSKYSYPCILDLKMGTRQHGDDASEEKKARHIKKCEQSTSASLGVRICGMQVYQADTGHFLCKDKYFGRKLSPEGFRQTLRQFLCNGNQLRVDLLEPIILRLKALLSVIRKQSSYRFYSSSLLIIYDGQEHKESTDHHLPFPKTHGTNPSRVDVRMIDFAHTTFKGSKSNPNPTPHDGPDHGYIFGLENLIKILQNLSEGK
;
A
#
# COMPACT_ATOMS: atom_id res chain seq x y z
N SER A 1 19.51 -5.69 -8.96
CA SER A 1 19.47 -4.96 -7.69
C SER A 1 20.89 -4.50 -7.39
N CYS A 2 21.16 -3.19 -7.41
CA CYS A 2 22.48 -2.65 -7.10
C CYS A 2 22.49 -2.13 -5.65
N PRO A 3 23.39 -2.61 -4.77
CA PRO A 3 23.47 -2.10 -3.41
C PRO A 3 24.19 -0.74 -3.39
N GLY A 4 23.45 0.34 -3.13
CA GLY A 4 24.02 1.64 -2.79
C GLY A 4 24.43 1.68 -1.32
N LYS A 5 25.66 2.11 -1.02
CA LYS A 5 26.13 2.39 0.35
C LYS A 5 26.05 3.90 0.59
N MET A 6 25.40 4.34 1.67
CA MET A 6 25.39 5.74 2.08
C MET A 6 25.90 5.85 3.52
N LEU A 7 26.89 6.72 3.73
CA LEU A 7 27.38 7.08 5.06
C LEU A 7 26.43 8.15 5.63
N LEU A 8 25.90 7.96 6.84
CA LEU A 8 25.27 9.07 7.55
C LEU A 8 26.40 9.99 8.05
N ARG A 9 26.43 11.24 7.58
CA ARG A 9 27.20 12.32 8.22
C ARG A 9 26.25 13.21 8.99
N THR A 10 26.62 13.56 10.22
CA THR A 10 25.82 14.28 11.20
C THR A 10 25.76 15.80 10.97
N ASP A 11 26.44 16.34 9.96
CA ASP A 11 26.48 17.79 9.69
C ASP A 11 25.44 18.24 8.65
N LEU A 12 24.16 18.04 8.96
CA LEU A 12 23.08 18.70 8.24
C LEU A 12 22.22 19.48 9.23
N GLN A 13 22.83 20.50 9.84
CA GLN A 13 22.10 21.67 10.31
C GLN A 13 21.53 22.40 9.09
N TYR A 14 20.37 21.94 8.61
CA TYR A 14 19.57 22.75 7.71
C TYR A 14 18.79 23.76 8.54
N HIS A 15 19.32 24.98 8.57
CA HIS A 15 18.60 26.16 9.02
C HIS A 15 17.26 26.27 8.28
N THR A 16 16.21 26.50 9.06
CA THR A 16 14.98 27.09 8.54
C THR A 16 15.32 28.52 8.16
N ASP A 17 15.61 28.79 6.89
CA ASP A 17 15.30 30.08 6.32
C ASP A 17 15.30 30.09 4.79
N SER A 18 14.40 30.96 4.31
CA SER A 18 14.29 31.60 3.01
C SER A 18 15.56 31.62 2.12
N LEU A 19 15.32 31.43 0.81
CA LEU A 19 16.14 31.88 -0.33
C LEU A 19 17.60 31.37 -0.39
N LEU A 20 17.84 30.40 -1.27
CA LEU A 20 19.13 30.26 -1.94
C LEU A 20 18.90 30.35 -3.45
N GLU A 21 19.22 31.52 -4.00
CA GLU A 21 19.44 31.71 -5.44
C GLU A 21 20.73 30.99 -5.84
N ASP A 22 20.69 30.22 -6.92
CA ASP A 22 21.90 29.73 -7.57
C ASP A 22 22.66 30.91 -8.19
N ALA A 23 23.99 30.88 -8.12
CA ALA A 23 24.92 31.88 -8.68
C ALA A 23 24.89 32.00 -10.22
N ASN A 24 23.84 31.49 -10.87
CA ASN A 24 23.62 31.54 -12.30
C ASN A 24 22.17 31.92 -12.67
N GLY A 25 21.36 32.44 -11.73
CA GLY A 25 20.05 33.03 -12.02
C GLY A 25 18.97 32.07 -12.53
N ASN A 26 19.25 30.76 -12.58
CA ASN A 26 18.26 29.76 -12.95
C ASN A 26 17.60 29.19 -11.70
N GLN A 27 16.29 29.37 -11.59
CA GLN A 27 15.46 28.70 -10.58
C GLN A 27 15.66 27.19 -10.71
N PRO A 28 16.16 26.49 -9.67
CA PRO A 28 16.12 25.04 -9.68
C PRO A 28 14.64 24.64 -9.76
N GLU A 29 14.30 23.78 -10.73
CA GLU A 29 12.96 23.22 -10.88
C GLU A 29 12.40 22.91 -9.49
N ARG A 30 11.25 23.52 -9.16
CA ARG A 30 10.49 23.26 -7.94
C ARG A 30 10.20 21.76 -7.89
N LYS A 31 11.11 20.98 -7.32
CA LYS A 31 10.84 19.59 -6.96
C LYS A 31 9.78 19.67 -5.89
N SER A 32 8.53 19.56 -6.34
CA SER A 32 7.33 19.53 -5.52
C SER A 32 7.36 18.23 -4.71
N TYR A 33 8.18 18.20 -3.68
CA TYR A 33 8.17 17.11 -2.72
C TYR A 33 6.87 17.20 -1.95
N ASN A 34 6.14 16.09 -1.87
CA ASN A 34 4.99 15.98 -0.97
C ASN A 34 5.43 16.40 0.45
N PRO A 35 4.90 17.50 1.02
CA PRO A 35 5.33 18.02 2.32
C PRO A 35 5.19 16.98 3.44
N TRP A 36 4.16 16.13 3.35
CA TRP A 36 3.93 15.05 4.30
C TRP A 36 4.94 13.90 4.13
N GLY A 37 5.27 13.55 2.89
CA GLY A 37 6.30 12.54 2.61
C GLY A 37 7.67 12.95 3.17
N LEU A 38 8.04 14.22 2.99
CA LEU A 38 9.27 14.78 3.55
C LEU A 38 9.24 14.81 5.08
N HIS A 39 8.10 15.17 5.68
CA HIS A 39 7.91 15.12 7.14
C HIS A 39 8.09 13.70 7.69
N CYS A 40 7.45 12.70 7.09
CA CYS A 40 7.60 11.30 7.48
C CYS A 40 9.04 10.82 7.33
N HIS A 41 9.71 11.19 6.23
CA HIS A 41 11.11 10.84 6.00
C HIS A 41 12.03 11.45 7.07
N ARG A 42 11.85 12.74 7.39
CA ARG A 42 12.62 13.42 8.44
C ARG A 42 12.37 12.79 9.82
N GLN A 43 11.13 12.47 10.14
CA GLN A 43 10.80 11.79 11.40
C GLN A 43 11.44 10.39 11.47
N HIS A 44 11.50 9.67 10.35
CA HIS A 44 12.17 8.38 10.28
C HIS A 44 13.69 8.51 10.47
N LEU A 45 14.34 9.47 9.80
CA LEU A 45 15.77 9.76 9.98
C LEU A 45 16.08 10.13 11.43
N ASN A 46 15.27 10.99 12.07
CA ASN A 46 15.46 11.35 13.48
C ASN A 46 15.31 10.16 14.44
N ARG A 47 14.38 9.24 14.16
CA ARG A 47 14.25 7.99 14.93
C ARG A 47 15.41 7.02 14.69
N MET A 48 15.99 7.03 13.50
CA MET A 48 17.17 6.23 13.20
C MET A 48 18.40 6.81 13.89
N SER A 49 18.66 8.12 13.78
CA SER A 49 19.82 8.76 14.42
C SER A 49 19.81 8.63 15.95
N SER A 50 18.63 8.69 16.58
CA SER A 50 18.49 8.50 18.04
C SER A 50 18.66 7.05 18.53
N LYS A 51 18.56 6.04 17.65
CA LYS A 51 18.58 4.62 18.04
C LYS A 51 19.78 3.84 17.50
N LEU A 52 20.45 4.38 16.49
CA LEU A 52 21.49 3.69 15.76
C LEU A 52 22.79 4.46 15.93
N ASN A 53 23.87 3.73 16.27
CA ASN A 53 25.19 4.33 16.44
C ASN A 53 25.62 5.05 15.15
N GLU A 54 26.06 6.30 15.27
CA GLU A 54 26.39 7.21 14.15
C GLU A 54 27.46 6.64 13.18
N ASN A 55 28.17 5.57 13.57
CA ASN A 55 29.24 4.94 12.77
C ASN A 55 28.88 3.58 12.15
N LYS A 56 27.59 3.19 12.09
CA LYS A 56 27.18 1.90 11.51
C LYS A 56 26.55 2.08 10.13
N LEU A 57 27.00 1.30 9.15
CA LEU A 57 26.35 1.25 7.84
C LEU A 57 24.95 0.62 7.98
N HIS A 58 23.95 1.29 7.42
CA HIS A 58 22.57 0.81 7.36
C HIS A 58 22.23 0.38 5.94
N GLN A 59 21.50 -0.74 5.83
CA GLN A 59 21.04 -1.26 4.56
C GLN A 59 19.63 -0.77 4.28
N PHE A 60 19.38 -0.32 3.07
CA PHE A 60 18.08 0.15 2.60
C PHE A 60 17.68 -0.60 1.34
N LEU A 61 16.37 -0.80 1.17
CA LEU A 61 15.78 -1.22 -0.09
C LEU A 61 15.32 0.00 -0.85
N LEU A 62 15.90 0.24 -2.03
CA LEU A 62 15.39 1.25 -2.96
C LEU A 62 14.25 0.63 -3.76
N LEU A 63 13.05 1.16 -3.58
CA LEU A 63 11.82 0.68 -4.22
C LEU A 63 11.22 1.77 -5.11
N GLU A 64 10.47 1.34 -6.11
CA GLU A 64 9.68 2.23 -6.97
C GLU A 64 8.67 3.03 -6.14
N ASN A 65 8.52 4.32 -6.46
CA ASN A 65 7.39 5.12 -5.96
C ASN A 65 6.14 4.84 -6.79
N VAL A 66 5.35 3.86 -6.35
CA VAL A 66 4.14 3.40 -7.05
C VAL A 66 3.02 4.44 -7.16
N VAL A 67 3.09 5.54 -6.40
CA VAL A 67 2.09 6.63 -6.47
C VAL A 67 2.52 7.82 -7.32
N SER A 68 3.77 7.84 -7.80
CA SER A 68 4.36 9.00 -8.49
C SER A 68 3.64 9.45 -9.76
N LYS A 69 2.89 8.54 -10.41
CA LYS A 69 2.16 8.80 -11.65
C LYS A 69 0.75 9.38 -11.45
N TYR A 70 0.26 9.49 -10.22
CA TYR A 70 -1.09 9.96 -9.92
C TYR A 70 -1.08 11.42 -9.44
N SER A 71 -2.05 12.20 -9.92
CA SER A 71 -2.25 13.59 -9.47
C SER A 71 -2.81 13.63 -8.06
N TYR A 72 -3.86 12.85 -7.80
CA TYR A 72 -4.51 12.76 -6.49
C TYR A 72 -4.57 11.29 -6.05
N PRO A 73 -3.46 10.69 -5.59
CA PRO A 73 -3.42 9.27 -5.27
C PRO A 73 -4.38 8.93 -4.13
N CYS A 74 -5.41 8.15 -4.47
CA CYS A 74 -6.27 7.48 -3.52
C CYS A 74 -5.64 6.11 -3.18
N ILE A 75 -5.39 5.85 -1.90
CA ILE A 75 -4.58 4.74 -1.43
C ILE A 75 -5.34 3.99 -0.32
N LEU A 76 -5.44 2.68 -0.45
CA LEU A 76 -5.95 1.79 0.58
C LEU A 76 -4.92 0.72 0.91
N ASP A 77 -4.46 0.71 2.16
CA ASP A 77 -3.58 -0.32 2.72
C ASP A 77 -4.43 -1.33 3.50
N LEU A 78 -4.41 -2.57 3.02
CA LEU A 78 -5.12 -3.71 3.60
C LEU A 78 -4.12 -4.69 4.18
N LYS A 79 -4.20 -4.93 5.49
CA LYS A 79 -3.42 -6.02 6.10
C LYS A 79 -4.12 -7.34 5.82
N MET A 80 -3.36 -8.29 5.27
CA MET A 80 -3.88 -9.56 4.78
C MET A 80 -3.59 -10.71 5.76
N GLY A 81 -4.42 -11.75 5.67
CA GLY A 81 -4.26 -12.99 6.41
C GLY A 81 -4.96 -13.01 7.78
N THR A 82 -5.39 -14.21 8.15
CA THR A 82 -5.92 -14.57 9.49
C THR A 82 -4.82 -14.80 10.52
N ARG A 83 -3.55 -14.87 10.09
CA ARG A 83 -2.37 -14.96 10.95
C ARG A 83 -1.36 -13.89 10.55
N GLN A 84 -0.79 -13.19 11.54
CA GLN A 84 0.10 -12.05 11.30
C GLN A 84 1.42 -12.12 12.06
N HIS A 85 1.67 -13.16 12.84
CA HIS A 85 2.99 -13.40 13.41
C HIS A 85 3.78 -14.35 12.50
N GLY A 86 5.05 -14.03 12.28
CA GLY A 86 6.01 -14.97 11.68
C GLY A 86 6.24 -16.18 12.58
N ASP A 87 6.99 -17.15 12.07
CA ASP A 87 7.40 -18.32 12.84
C ASP A 87 8.51 -17.99 13.85
N ASP A 88 9.25 -16.90 13.61
CA ASP A 88 10.34 -16.37 14.43
C ASP A 88 9.89 -15.39 15.53
N ALA A 89 8.58 -15.17 15.67
CA ALA A 89 8.06 -14.19 16.62
C ALA A 89 8.17 -14.70 18.06
N SER A 90 8.68 -13.86 18.98
CA SER A 90 8.62 -14.14 20.43
C SER A 90 7.17 -14.35 20.89
N GLU A 91 6.98 -15.05 22.00
CA GLU A 91 5.64 -15.34 22.51
C GLU A 91 4.85 -14.06 22.82
N GLU A 92 5.50 -12.99 23.30
CA GLU A 92 4.86 -11.69 23.52
C GLU A 92 4.42 -11.04 22.20
N LYS A 93 5.30 -11.09 21.17
CA LYS A 93 4.99 -10.55 19.84
C LYS A 93 3.84 -11.34 19.19
N LYS A 94 3.85 -12.65 19.34
CA LYS A 94 2.83 -13.58 18.87
C LYS A 94 1.49 -13.32 19.55
N ALA A 95 1.43 -13.29 20.88
CA ALA A 95 0.22 -12.97 21.65
C ALA A 95 -0.38 -11.62 21.25
N ARG A 96 0.46 -10.59 21.08
CA ARG A 96 0.01 -9.27 20.61
C ARG A 96 -0.56 -9.30 19.19
N HIS A 97 0.00 -10.11 18.29
CA HIS A 97 -0.50 -10.24 16.92
C HIS A 97 -1.79 -11.05 16.86
N ILE A 98 -1.90 -12.12 17.65
CA ILE A 98 -3.12 -12.93 17.81
C ILE A 98 -4.26 -12.05 18.31
N LYS A 99 -4.07 -11.38 19.46
CA LYS A 99 -5.07 -10.47 20.04
C LYS A 99 -5.54 -9.41 19.03
N LYS A 100 -4.61 -8.82 18.27
CA LYS A 100 -4.95 -7.84 17.22
C LYS A 100 -5.77 -8.46 16.09
N CYS A 101 -5.48 -9.70 15.72
CA CYS A 101 -6.21 -10.40 14.67
C CYS A 101 -7.65 -10.67 15.11
N GLU A 102 -7.81 -11.22 16.31
CA GLU A 102 -9.10 -11.54 16.95
C GLU A 102 -9.98 -10.31 17.14
N GLN A 103 -9.38 -9.18 17.51
CA GLN A 103 -10.10 -7.92 17.77
C GLN A 103 -10.38 -7.10 16.51
N SER A 104 -10.17 -7.64 15.31
CA SER A 104 -10.38 -6.92 14.05
C SER A 104 -11.02 -7.82 13.00
N THR A 105 -11.34 -7.25 11.84
CA THR A 105 -11.86 -8.03 10.71
C THR A 105 -10.86 -9.04 10.14
N SER A 106 -9.59 -9.04 10.57
CA SER A 106 -8.62 -10.05 10.14
C SER A 106 -9.06 -11.48 10.52
N ALA A 107 -9.68 -11.68 11.69
CA ALA A 107 -10.16 -13.00 12.09
C ALA A 107 -11.34 -13.50 11.25
N SER A 108 -12.30 -12.62 10.95
CA SER A 108 -13.55 -12.99 10.28
C SER A 108 -13.51 -12.88 8.75
N LEU A 109 -12.72 -11.96 8.20
CA LEU A 109 -12.63 -11.70 6.76
C LEU A 109 -11.26 -12.05 6.17
N GLY A 110 -10.25 -12.35 7.00
CA GLY A 110 -8.87 -12.52 6.51
C GLY A 110 -8.22 -11.23 6.01
N VAL A 111 -8.86 -10.08 6.23
CA VAL A 111 -8.40 -8.76 5.78
C VAL A 111 -8.87 -7.67 6.73
N ARG A 112 -8.06 -6.63 6.93
CA ARG A 112 -8.49 -5.40 7.62
C ARG A 112 -7.86 -4.15 7.02
N ILE A 113 -8.45 -2.99 7.29
CA ILE A 113 -7.90 -1.69 6.90
C ILE A 113 -6.75 -1.32 7.83
N CYS A 114 -5.61 -0.98 7.25
CA CYS A 114 -4.44 -0.45 7.95
C CYS A 114 -4.15 1.02 7.62
N GLY A 115 -4.73 1.54 6.55
CA GLY A 115 -4.75 2.95 6.23
C GLY A 115 -5.61 3.20 5.01
N MET A 116 -6.19 4.39 4.93
CA MET A 116 -6.97 4.83 3.78
C MET A 116 -6.73 6.32 3.56
N GLN A 117 -6.60 6.71 2.31
CA GLN A 117 -6.60 8.09 1.84
C GLN A 117 -7.43 8.12 0.55
N VAL A 118 -8.47 8.95 0.50
CA VAL A 118 -9.31 9.10 -0.70
C VAL A 118 -9.54 10.58 -0.96
N TYR A 119 -9.33 11.02 -2.20
CA TYR A 119 -9.61 12.37 -2.63
C TYR A 119 -11.12 12.58 -2.80
N GLN A 120 -11.63 13.61 -2.15
CA GLN A 120 -13.03 14.02 -2.18
C GLN A 120 -13.14 15.22 -3.12
N ALA A 121 -13.68 15.00 -4.32
CA ALA A 121 -13.71 15.98 -5.41
C ALA A 121 -14.71 17.11 -5.18
N ASP A 122 -15.75 16.87 -4.37
CA ASP A 122 -16.71 17.86 -3.90
C ASP A 122 -16.08 18.92 -2.98
N THR A 123 -15.12 18.50 -2.15
CA THR A 123 -14.47 19.36 -1.15
C THR A 123 -13.04 19.77 -1.52
N GLY A 124 -12.41 19.08 -2.48
CA GLY A 124 -11.01 19.29 -2.85
C GLY A 124 -10.01 18.79 -1.81
N HIS A 125 -10.43 17.97 -0.84
CA HIS A 125 -9.61 17.51 0.28
C HIS A 125 -9.47 15.98 0.31
N PHE A 126 -8.46 15.49 1.02
CA PHE A 126 -8.30 14.06 1.28
C PHE A 126 -9.02 13.66 2.57
N LEU A 127 -9.85 12.62 2.47
CA LEU A 127 -10.36 11.89 3.62
C LEU A 127 -9.37 10.78 3.99
N CYS A 128 -8.84 10.84 5.20
CA CYS A 128 -7.88 9.87 5.72
C CYS A 128 -8.45 9.05 6.87
N LYS A 129 -8.14 7.75 6.89
CA LYS A 129 -8.41 6.85 8.03
C LYS A 129 -7.14 6.12 8.39
N ASP A 130 -6.83 6.08 9.69
CA ASP A 130 -5.63 5.44 10.18
C ASP A 130 -5.86 3.96 10.55
N LYS A 131 -4.78 3.31 10.98
CA LYS A 131 -4.81 1.93 11.45
C LYS A 131 -5.66 1.71 12.70
N TYR A 132 -5.92 2.74 13.52
CA TYR A 132 -6.71 2.61 14.74
C TYR A 132 -8.20 2.63 14.42
N PHE A 133 -8.60 3.43 13.43
CA PHE A 133 -9.92 3.34 12.82
C PHE A 133 -10.18 1.93 12.28
N GLY A 134 -9.29 1.42 11.42
CA GLY A 134 -9.48 0.12 10.78
C GLY A 134 -9.55 -1.07 11.75
N ARG A 135 -8.89 -0.97 12.91
CA ARG A 135 -8.96 -2.01 13.97
C ARG A 135 -10.31 -2.08 14.66
N LYS A 136 -11.08 -1.00 14.69
CA LYS A 136 -12.39 -0.93 15.37
C LYS A 136 -13.55 -1.38 14.49
N LEU A 137 -13.30 -1.67 13.21
CA LEU A 137 -14.34 -2.00 12.26
C LEU A 137 -14.92 -3.39 12.51
N SER A 138 -16.24 -3.48 12.42
CA SER A 138 -16.95 -4.74 12.18
C SER A 138 -16.86 -5.12 10.69
N PRO A 139 -17.26 -6.35 10.30
CA PRO A 139 -17.35 -6.72 8.89
C PRO A 139 -18.23 -5.78 8.05
N GLU A 140 -19.32 -5.25 8.63
CA GLU A 140 -20.16 -4.26 7.96
C GLU A 140 -19.45 -2.90 7.84
N GLY A 141 -18.79 -2.44 8.91
CA GLY A 141 -17.99 -1.21 8.86
C GLY A 141 -16.85 -1.30 7.84
N PHE A 142 -16.26 -2.48 7.64
CA PHE A 142 -15.28 -2.74 6.59
C PHE A 142 -15.89 -2.58 5.19
N ARG A 143 -17.07 -3.16 4.93
CA ARG A 143 -17.79 -2.99 3.66
C ARG A 143 -18.11 -1.53 3.37
N GLN A 144 -18.64 -0.82 4.36
CA GLN A 144 -18.95 0.61 4.24
C GLN A 144 -17.69 1.44 3.97
N THR A 145 -16.57 1.10 4.62
CA THR A 145 -15.31 1.80 4.38
C THR A 145 -14.76 1.51 2.98
N LEU A 146 -14.91 0.30 2.44
CA LEU A 146 -14.56 0.02 1.04
C LEU A 146 -15.42 0.83 0.06
N ARG A 147 -16.72 0.97 0.34
CA ARG A 147 -17.60 1.84 -0.45
C ARG A 147 -17.14 3.30 -0.37
N GLN A 148 -16.78 3.79 0.83
CA GLN A 148 -16.24 5.14 1.02
C GLN A 148 -14.90 5.34 0.31
N PHE A 149 -14.02 4.36 0.32
CA PHE A 149 -12.75 4.40 -0.42
C PHE A 149 -12.98 4.59 -1.92
N LEU A 150 -14.06 4.04 -2.48
CA LEU A 150 -14.40 4.15 -3.89
C LEU A 150 -15.33 5.33 -4.21
N CYS A 151 -15.67 6.17 -3.23
CA CYS A 151 -16.52 7.33 -3.42
C CYS A 151 -15.67 8.61 -3.44
N ASN A 152 -15.82 9.43 -4.48
CA ASN A 152 -15.10 10.70 -4.63
C ASN A 152 -15.88 11.90 -4.08
N GLY A 153 -16.89 11.67 -3.24
CA GLY A 153 -17.74 12.71 -2.64
C GLY A 153 -18.97 13.02 -3.49
N ASN A 154 -18.84 12.95 -4.81
CA ASN A 154 -19.95 13.13 -5.74
C ASN A 154 -20.64 11.81 -6.09
N GLN A 155 -19.85 10.76 -6.33
CA GLN A 155 -20.36 9.47 -6.80
C GLN A 155 -19.46 8.30 -6.40
N LEU A 156 -20.05 7.10 -6.41
CA LEU A 156 -19.31 5.85 -6.36
C LEU A 156 -18.60 5.62 -7.70
N ARG A 157 -17.28 5.49 -7.68
CA ARG A 157 -16.42 5.22 -8.85
C ARG A 157 -16.49 3.75 -9.25
N VAL A 158 -17.65 3.35 -9.78
CA VAL A 158 -17.92 1.97 -10.24
C VAL A 158 -16.98 1.54 -11.37
N ASP A 159 -16.45 2.49 -12.14
CA ASP A 159 -15.45 2.25 -13.19
C ASP A 159 -14.14 1.65 -12.66
N LEU A 160 -13.88 1.77 -11.36
CA LEU A 160 -12.68 1.22 -10.71
C LEU A 160 -12.87 -0.22 -10.22
N LEU A 161 -14.12 -0.67 -10.02
CA LEU A 161 -14.41 -1.98 -9.41
C LEU A 161 -13.88 -3.14 -10.25
N GLU A 162 -14.23 -3.18 -11.53
CA GLU A 162 -13.82 -4.26 -12.42
C GLU A 162 -12.29 -4.35 -12.58
N PRO A 163 -11.54 -3.26 -12.86
CA PRO A 163 -10.08 -3.30 -12.90
C PRO A 163 -9.43 -3.78 -11.60
N ILE A 164 -9.95 -3.37 -10.43
CA ILE A 164 -9.48 -3.85 -9.12
C ILE A 164 -9.71 -5.35 -9.02
N ILE A 165 -10.94 -5.81 -9.26
CA ILE A 165 -11.35 -7.22 -9.12
C ILE A 165 -10.51 -8.12 -10.03
N LEU A 166 -10.25 -7.71 -11.27
CA LEU A 166 -9.41 -8.48 -12.21
C LEU A 166 -7.98 -8.65 -11.69
N ARG A 167 -7.37 -7.59 -11.16
CA ARG A 167 -6.03 -7.65 -10.56
C ARG A 167 -6.00 -8.53 -9.32
N LEU A 168 -7.03 -8.46 -8.47
CA LEU A 168 -7.16 -9.33 -7.29
C LEU A 168 -7.30 -10.81 -7.67
N LYS A 169 -8.09 -11.14 -8.70
CA LYS A 169 -8.23 -12.51 -9.22
C LYS A 169 -6.93 -13.04 -9.82
N ALA A 170 -6.19 -12.19 -10.55
CA ALA A 170 -4.87 -12.54 -11.05
C ALA A 170 -3.89 -12.83 -9.89
N LEU A 171 -3.86 -11.96 -8.88
CA LEU A 171 -3.05 -12.17 -7.69
C LEU A 171 -3.44 -13.45 -6.95
N LEU A 172 -4.73 -13.69 -6.73
CA LEU A 172 -5.24 -14.91 -6.09
C LEU A 172 -4.76 -16.16 -6.82
N SER A 173 -4.77 -16.14 -8.17
CA SER A 173 -4.26 -17.24 -9.00
C SER A 173 -2.77 -17.48 -8.81
N VAL A 174 -1.96 -16.42 -8.61
CA VAL A 174 -0.53 -16.53 -8.30
C VAL A 174 -0.30 -17.09 -6.90
N ILE A 175 -1.03 -16.61 -5.89
CA ILE A 175 -0.89 -17.04 -4.49
C ILE A 175 -1.27 -18.52 -4.34
N ARG A 176 -2.35 -18.97 -4.99
CA ARG A 176 -2.76 -20.39 -4.98
C ARG A 176 -1.72 -21.34 -5.56
N LYS A 177 -0.86 -20.87 -6.45
CA LYS A 177 0.22 -21.65 -7.08
C LYS A 177 1.50 -21.70 -6.25
N GLN A 178 1.63 -20.88 -5.21
CA GLN A 178 2.80 -20.92 -4.34
C GLN A 178 2.73 -22.15 -3.44
N SER A 179 3.79 -22.97 -3.44
CA SER A 179 3.84 -24.23 -2.69
C SER A 179 4.40 -24.11 -1.27
N SER A 180 5.00 -22.97 -0.92
CA SER A 180 5.62 -22.81 0.42
C SER A 180 5.64 -21.39 0.97
N TYR A 181 5.28 -20.37 0.17
CA TYR A 181 5.26 -18.99 0.65
C TYR A 181 4.18 -18.77 1.71
N ARG A 182 4.53 -18.02 2.75
CA ARG A 182 3.60 -17.43 3.73
C ARG A 182 3.92 -15.96 3.88
N PHE A 183 2.91 -15.10 3.73
CA PHE A 183 3.08 -13.66 3.66
C PHE A 183 2.62 -12.99 4.96
N TYR A 184 3.15 -13.43 6.11
CA TYR A 184 2.71 -12.91 7.40
C TYR A 184 2.98 -11.42 7.55
N SER A 185 2.01 -10.70 8.12
CA SER A 185 2.09 -9.24 8.31
C SER A 185 2.26 -8.41 7.03
N SER A 186 2.16 -9.01 5.85
CA SER A 186 2.19 -8.28 4.58
C SER A 186 0.87 -7.54 4.34
N SER A 187 0.94 -6.52 3.49
CA SER A 187 -0.21 -5.71 3.11
C SER A 187 -0.46 -5.78 1.60
N LEU A 188 -1.69 -5.50 1.21
CA LEU A 188 -2.12 -5.24 -0.14
C LEU A 188 -2.44 -3.76 -0.27
N LEU A 189 -1.84 -3.09 -1.24
CA LEU A 189 -2.02 -1.68 -1.53
C LEU A 189 -2.87 -1.54 -2.79
N ILE A 190 -4.06 -0.93 -2.68
CA ILE A 190 -4.91 -0.58 -3.81
C ILE A 190 -4.80 0.93 -4.03
N ILE A 191 -4.51 1.33 -5.27
CA ILE A 191 -4.21 2.71 -5.63
C ILE A 191 -4.99 3.09 -6.87
N TYR A 192 -5.52 4.31 -6.93
CA TYR A 192 -6.09 4.88 -8.15
C TYR A 192 -5.95 6.41 -8.14
N ASP A 193 -6.17 7.07 -9.29
CA ASP A 193 -6.22 8.54 -9.35
C ASP A 193 -7.60 9.07 -8.95
N GLY A 194 -7.64 9.97 -7.97
CA GLY A 194 -8.84 10.69 -7.57
C GLY A 194 -9.39 11.58 -8.70
N GLN A 195 -8.54 12.05 -9.61
CA GLN A 195 -8.98 12.82 -10.77
C GLN A 195 -9.64 11.91 -11.81
N GLU A 196 -10.88 12.23 -12.18
CA GLU A 196 -11.52 11.59 -13.33
C GLU A 196 -10.87 12.14 -14.62
N HIS A 197 -10.16 11.28 -15.34
CA HIS A 197 -9.80 11.58 -16.72
C HIS A 197 -11.06 11.48 -17.57
N LYS A 198 -11.63 12.62 -17.93
CA LYS A 198 -12.60 12.70 -19.02
C LYS A 198 -11.89 12.16 -20.25
N GLU A 199 -12.32 11.02 -20.77
CA GLU A 199 -11.86 10.56 -22.08
C GLU A 199 -12.25 11.66 -23.05
N SER A 200 -11.25 12.35 -23.60
CA SER A 200 -11.47 13.33 -24.64
C SER A 200 -12.11 12.60 -25.81
N THR A 201 -13.41 12.85 -26.00
CA THR A 201 -14.16 12.54 -27.21
C THR A 201 -13.65 13.43 -28.34
N ASP A 202 -12.38 13.27 -28.72
CA ASP A 202 -11.86 13.91 -29.92
C ASP A 202 -12.14 12.97 -31.10
N HIS A 203 -13.34 13.11 -31.65
CA HIS A 203 -13.87 12.33 -32.78
C HIS A 203 -13.33 12.79 -34.15
N HIS A 204 -12.20 13.50 -34.22
CA HIS A 204 -11.72 14.10 -35.48
C HIS A 204 -10.39 13.57 -36.07
N LEU A 205 -9.89 12.39 -35.67
CA LEU A 205 -8.75 11.76 -36.35
C LEU A 205 -9.12 10.39 -36.94
N PRO A 206 -8.98 10.17 -38.26
CA PRO A 206 -9.39 8.93 -38.95
C PRO A 206 -8.36 7.79 -38.83
N PHE A 207 -7.49 7.80 -37.82
CA PHE A 207 -6.52 6.73 -37.62
C PHE A 207 -6.98 5.78 -36.50
N PRO A 208 -6.99 4.45 -36.73
CA PRO A 208 -7.31 3.51 -35.67
C PRO A 208 -6.26 3.67 -34.59
N LYS A 209 -6.68 4.09 -33.39
CA LYS A 209 -5.86 3.99 -32.19
C LYS A 209 -5.55 2.50 -32.01
N THR A 210 -4.35 2.10 -32.41
CA THR A 210 -3.75 0.82 -32.07
C THR A 210 -4.00 0.56 -30.59
N HIS A 211 -4.51 -0.62 -30.24
CA HIS A 211 -4.81 -1.09 -28.89
C HIS A 211 -3.61 -0.92 -27.94
N GLY A 212 -3.39 0.31 -27.48
CA GLY A 212 -2.44 0.69 -26.45
C GLY A 212 -3.26 1.02 -25.22
N THR A 213 -3.37 0.03 -24.33
CA THR A 213 -3.86 0.10 -22.95
C THR A 213 -3.95 1.52 -22.41
N ASN A 214 -5.18 1.98 -22.11
CA ASN A 214 -5.40 3.10 -21.19
C ASN A 214 -4.44 2.93 -20.00
N PRO A 215 -3.62 3.94 -19.64
CA PRO A 215 -2.74 3.84 -18.48
C PRO A 215 -3.60 3.41 -17.31
N SER A 216 -3.28 2.26 -16.71
CA SER A 216 -4.24 1.59 -15.82
C SER A 216 -4.66 2.54 -14.71
N ARG A 217 -5.94 2.93 -14.69
CA ARG A 217 -6.53 3.85 -13.70
C ARG A 217 -6.32 3.39 -12.25
N VAL A 218 -5.96 2.12 -12.07
CA VAL A 218 -5.79 1.42 -10.80
C VAL A 218 -4.46 0.67 -10.79
N ASP A 219 -3.79 0.65 -9.64
CA ASP A 219 -2.72 -0.30 -9.31
C ASP A 219 -3.07 -1.12 -8.04
N VAL A 220 -2.59 -2.37 -8.00
CA VAL A 220 -2.75 -3.29 -6.86
C VAL A 220 -1.41 -3.98 -6.63
N ARG A 221 -0.81 -3.76 -5.46
CA ARG A 221 0.55 -4.24 -5.14
C ARG A 221 0.59 -4.93 -3.78
N MET A 222 1.34 -6.01 -3.67
CA MET A 222 1.73 -6.56 -2.37
C MET A 222 2.92 -5.76 -1.82
N ILE A 223 2.90 -5.45 -0.53
CA ILE A 223 3.98 -4.75 0.19
C ILE A 223 4.26 -5.42 1.54
N ASP A 224 5.29 -4.94 2.25
CA ASP A 224 5.66 -5.39 3.60
C ASP A 224 6.06 -6.88 3.73
N PHE A 225 7.12 -7.30 3.02
CA PHE A 225 7.59 -8.69 3.02
C PHE A 225 8.51 -9.07 4.20
N ALA A 226 8.68 -8.20 5.21
CA ALA A 226 9.65 -8.40 6.29
C ALA A 226 9.44 -9.67 7.13
N HIS A 227 8.22 -10.21 7.16
CA HIS A 227 7.87 -11.46 7.85
C HIS A 227 7.37 -12.55 6.88
N THR A 228 7.72 -12.43 5.60
CA THR A 228 7.44 -13.48 4.61
C THR A 228 8.43 -14.64 4.77
N THR A 229 7.93 -15.86 4.74
CA THR A 229 8.74 -17.09 4.82
C THR A 229 8.40 -18.03 3.66
N PHE A 230 9.35 -18.85 3.25
CA PHE A 230 9.19 -19.85 2.20
C PHE A 230 10.25 -20.95 2.34
N LYS A 231 10.03 -22.10 1.69
CA LYS A 231 10.96 -23.23 1.74
C LYS A 231 12.28 -22.84 1.08
N GLY A 232 13.39 -22.94 1.83
CA GLY A 232 14.72 -22.53 1.39
C GLY A 232 15.09 -21.09 1.72
N SER A 233 14.25 -20.35 2.47
CA SER A 233 14.66 -19.05 3.01
C SER A 233 15.80 -19.21 4.02
N LYS A 234 16.87 -18.42 3.84
CA LYS A 234 18.02 -18.38 4.76
C LYS A 234 17.73 -17.61 6.06
N SER A 235 16.55 -16.98 6.16
CA SER A 235 16.21 -16.09 7.29
C SER A 235 15.83 -16.83 8.57
N ASN A 236 15.55 -18.13 8.51
CA ASN A 236 15.22 -18.93 9.68
C ASN A 236 16.08 -20.20 9.70
N PRO A 237 16.94 -20.41 10.71
CA PRO A 237 17.76 -21.62 10.84
C PRO A 237 16.93 -22.90 11.08
N ASN A 238 15.69 -22.76 11.59
CA ASN A 238 14.73 -23.85 11.76
C ASN A 238 13.41 -23.50 11.05
N PRO A 239 13.36 -23.56 9.70
CA PRO A 239 12.17 -23.18 8.96
C PRO A 239 11.03 -24.15 9.30
N THR A 240 9.90 -23.62 9.78
CA THR A 240 8.68 -24.41 9.89
C THR A 240 8.31 -24.89 8.48
N PRO A 241 8.19 -26.21 8.25
CA PRO A 241 7.84 -26.71 6.94
C PRO A 241 6.39 -26.34 6.65
N HIS A 242 6.23 -25.31 5.82
CA HIS A 242 4.97 -24.89 5.24
C HIS A 242 4.81 -25.58 3.89
N ASP A 243 3.79 -26.42 3.77
CA ASP A 243 3.41 -27.05 2.50
C ASP A 243 2.10 -26.47 1.97
N GLY A 244 1.97 -26.40 0.65
CA GLY A 244 0.83 -25.75 -0.01
C GLY A 244 0.81 -24.21 0.11
N PRO A 245 -0.27 -23.58 -0.36
CA PRO A 245 -0.37 -22.13 -0.44
C PRO A 245 -0.74 -21.46 0.89
N ASP A 246 -0.62 -20.13 0.93
CA ASP A 246 -1.04 -19.33 2.09
C ASP A 246 -2.58 -19.21 2.15
N HIS A 247 -3.21 -20.15 2.84
CA HIS A 247 -4.67 -20.19 3.01
C HIS A 247 -5.24 -18.95 3.70
N GLY A 248 -4.49 -18.33 4.63
CA GLY A 248 -4.95 -17.12 5.31
C GLY A 248 -5.02 -15.94 4.35
N TYR A 249 -4.00 -15.77 3.51
CA TYR A 249 -3.97 -14.73 2.48
C TYR A 249 -5.05 -14.98 1.40
N ILE A 250 -5.21 -16.23 0.97
CA ILE A 250 -6.25 -16.65 0.02
C ILE A 250 -7.64 -16.30 0.55
N PHE A 251 -7.94 -16.67 1.81
CA PHE A 251 -9.22 -16.35 2.44
C PHE A 251 -9.49 -14.83 2.47
N GLY A 252 -8.46 -14.02 2.75
CA GLY A 252 -8.55 -12.56 2.69
C GLY A 252 -8.86 -12.04 1.28
N LEU A 253 -8.19 -12.56 0.26
CA LEU A 253 -8.43 -12.18 -1.14
C LEU A 253 -9.83 -12.58 -1.62
N GLU A 254 -10.28 -13.80 -1.32
CA GLU A 254 -11.60 -14.30 -1.71
C GLU A 254 -12.72 -13.45 -1.11
N ASN A 255 -12.64 -13.14 0.19
CA ASN A 255 -13.61 -12.26 0.84
C ASN A 255 -13.57 -10.84 0.28
N LEU A 256 -12.38 -10.29 0.05
CA LEU A 256 -12.25 -8.94 -0.54
C LEU A 256 -12.87 -8.89 -1.94
N ILE A 257 -12.58 -9.87 -2.80
CA ILE A 257 -13.16 -9.98 -4.14
C ILE A 257 -14.68 -10.06 -4.06
N LYS A 258 -15.21 -10.94 -3.20
CA LYS A 258 -16.66 -11.10 -3.01
C LYS A 258 -17.33 -9.80 -2.57
N ILE A 259 -16.73 -9.09 -1.62
CA ILE A 259 -17.27 -7.81 -1.14
C ILE A 259 -17.30 -6.76 -2.28
N LEU A 260 -16.23 -6.66 -3.07
CA LEU A 260 -16.16 -5.73 -4.19
C LEU A 260 -17.14 -6.10 -5.31
N GLN A 261 -17.37 -7.39 -5.57
CA GLN A 261 -18.39 -7.86 -6.52
C GLN A 261 -19.80 -7.48 -6.07
N ASN A 262 -20.13 -7.68 -4.79
CA ASN A 262 -21.42 -7.27 -4.24
C ASN A 262 -21.66 -5.75 -4.37
N LEU A 263 -20.60 -4.93 -4.23
CA LEU A 263 -20.68 -3.49 -4.46
C LEU A 263 -20.96 -3.13 -5.94
N SER A 264 -20.58 -3.99 -6.88
CA SER A 264 -20.83 -3.78 -8.32
C SER A 264 -22.24 -4.17 -8.74
N GLU A 265 -22.87 -5.11 -8.03
CA GLU A 265 -24.21 -5.65 -8.31
C GLU A 265 -25.32 -4.81 -7.67
N GLY A 266 -25.07 -4.21 -6.50
CA GLY A 266 -26.03 -3.34 -5.79
C GLY A 266 -26.16 -1.92 -6.36
N LYS A 267 -26.26 -1.80 -7.69
CA LYS A 267 -26.53 -0.52 -8.38
C LYS A 267 -27.87 0.08 -7.96
#